data_AF-A0A5T2PNC3-F1
#
_entry.id   AF-A0A5T2PNC3-F1
#
_cell.length_a   1.000
_cell.length_b   1.000
_cell.length_c   1.000
_cell.angle_alpha   90.00
_cell.angle_beta   90.00
_cell.angle_gamma   90.00
#
_symmetry.space_group_name_H-M   'P 1'
#
loop_
_entity.id
_entity.type
_entity.pdbx_description
1 polymer ?
#
loop_
_entity_poly.entity_id
_entity_poly.type
_entity_poly.pdbx_seq_one_letter_code
_entity_poly.pdbx_strand_id
1 'polypeptide(L)'
;MNRSIYFDLCEKRLTLLCYSVELRGKLNILNYNLHCEDFYVHFFNLLFGYSLKNTNQEKHNFEGIDLIDENGKIVLQVSSTATKTKIDSALNKDLRLYKGHQFK
;
A
#
# COMPACT_ATOMS: atom_id res chain seq x y z
N MET A 1 -29.30 -5.82 12.41
CA MET A 1 -27.91 -5.43 12.75
C MET A 1 -26.97 -6.15 11.79
N ASN A 2 -26.50 -5.46 10.75
CA ASN A 2 -25.74 -6.07 9.64
C ASN A 2 -24.22 -6.11 9.90
N ARG A 3 -23.78 -5.73 11.11
CA ARG A 3 -22.36 -5.62 11.45
C ARG A 3 -21.59 -6.92 11.22
N SER A 4 -22.13 -8.07 11.67
CA SER A 4 -21.47 -9.37 11.44
C SER A 4 -21.35 -9.67 9.95
N ILE A 5 -22.43 -9.47 9.19
CA ILE A 5 -22.47 -9.70 7.75
C ILE A 5 -21.41 -8.86 7.03
N TYR A 6 -21.30 -7.57 7.36
CA TYR A 6 -20.29 -6.70 6.74
C TYR A 6 -18.87 -7.07 7.15
N PHE A 7 -18.66 -7.45 8.41
CA PHE A 7 -17.36 -7.91 8.88
C PHE A 7 -16.92 -9.17 8.13
N ASP A 8 -17.79 -10.17 8.03
CA ASP A 8 -17.53 -11.43 7.33
C ASP A 8 -17.28 -11.21 5.83
N LEU A 9 -17.99 -10.24 5.22
CA LEU A 9 -17.74 -9.84 3.83
C LEU A 9 -16.37 -9.18 3.66
N CYS A 10 -16.00 -8.25 4.54
CA CYS A 10 -14.69 -7.58 4.49
C CYS A 10 -13.56 -8.60 4.68
N GLU A 11 -13.66 -9.46 5.70
CA GLU A 11 -12.71 -10.53 5.98
C GLU A 11 -12.53 -11.42 4.74
N LYS A 12 -13.62 -11.96 4.20
CA LYS A 12 -13.57 -12.86 3.04
C LYS A 12 -12.94 -12.20 1.81
N ARG A 13 -13.25 -10.94 1.53
CA ARG A 13 -12.73 -10.22 0.35
C ARG A 13 -11.24 -9.89 0.50
N LEU A 14 -10.82 -9.44 1.68
CA LEU A 14 -9.40 -9.14 1.95
C LEU A 14 -8.57 -10.43 1.96
N THR A 15 -9.06 -11.50 2.57
CA THR A 15 -8.41 -12.82 2.56
C THR A 15 -8.23 -13.33 1.12
N LEU A 16 -9.25 -13.24 0.28
CA LEU A 16 -9.16 -13.63 -1.13
C LEU A 16 -8.13 -12.79 -1.90
N LEU A 17 -8.08 -11.48 -1.67
CA LEU A 17 -7.10 -10.60 -2.30
C LEU A 17 -5.67 -11.00 -1.90
N CYS A 18 -5.40 -11.17 -0.59
CA CYS A 18 -4.10 -11.58 -0.07
C CYS A 18 -3.65 -12.92 -0.69
N TYR A 19 -4.53 -13.93 -0.68
CA TYR A 19 -4.24 -15.22 -1.29
C TYR A 19 -3.93 -15.11 -2.78
N SER A 20 -4.70 -14.32 -3.51
CA SER A 20 -4.51 -14.11 -4.96
C SER A 20 -3.18 -13.43 -5.27
N VAL A 21 -2.81 -12.39 -4.50
CA VAL A 21 -1.53 -11.69 -4.64
C VAL A 21 -0.36 -12.64 -4.38
N GLU A 22 -0.42 -13.44 -3.32
CA GLU A 22 0.63 -14.39 -2.97
C GLU A 22 0.80 -15.47 -4.04
N LEU A 23 -0.31 -16.11 -4.44
CA LEU A 23 -0.29 -17.19 -5.43
C LEU A 23 0.24 -16.72 -6.77
N ARG A 24 -0.20 -15.54 -7.23
CA ARG A 24 0.23 -14.96 -8.51
C ARG A 24 1.68 -14.47 -8.44
N GLY A 25 2.11 -13.96 -7.30
CA GLY A 25 3.50 -13.61 -7.02
C GLY A 25 4.45 -14.80 -7.19
N LYS A 26 4.06 -16.00 -6.73
CA LYS A 26 4.83 -17.24 -6.94
C LYS A 26 5.00 -17.62 -8.42
N LEU A 27 4.08 -17.16 -9.28
CA LEU A 27 4.11 -17.34 -10.73
C LEU A 27 4.74 -16.14 -11.47
N ASN A 28 5.31 -15.18 -10.74
CA ASN A 28 5.85 -13.93 -11.28
C ASN A 28 4.80 -13.06 -12.03
N ILE A 29 3.52 -13.19 -11.66
CA ILE A 29 2.42 -12.38 -12.20
C ILE A 29 2.12 -11.25 -11.20
N LEU A 30 2.64 -10.05 -11.49
CA LEU A 30 2.71 -8.95 -10.51
C LEU A 30 1.71 -7.81 -10.75
N ASN A 31 0.83 -7.92 -11.76
CA ASN A 31 -0.11 -6.86 -12.11
C ASN A 31 -1.08 -6.48 -10.96
N TYR A 32 -1.35 -7.40 -10.03
CA TYR A 32 -2.17 -7.10 -8.85
C TYR A 32 -1.48 -6.18 -7.85
N ASN A 33 -0.14 -6.15 -7.79
CA ASN A 33 0.55 -5.23 -6.88
C ASN A 33 0.23 -3.78 -7.24
N LEU A 34 0.25 -3.44 -8.55
CA LEU A 34 -0.12 -2.12 -9.04
C LEU A 34 -1.57 -1.76 -8.70
N HIS A 35 -2.52 -2.69 -8.92
CA HIS A 35 -3.92 -2.46 -8.55
C HIS A 35 -4.12 -2.33 -7.03
N CYS A 36 -3.28 -2.98 -6.22
CA CYS A 36 -3.34 -2.87 -4.77
C CYS A 36 -2.95 -1.47 -4.29
N GLU A 37 -2.03 -0.77 -4.96
CA GLU A 37 -1.68 0.61 -4.61
C GLU A 37 -2.92 1.51 -4.62
N ASP A 38 -3.67 1.53 -5.73
CA ASP A 38 -4.89 2.33 -5.86
C ASP A 38 -5.98 1.89 -4.86
N PHE A 39 -6.12 0.58 -4.64
CA PHE A 39 -7.05 0.06 -3.62
C PHE A 39 -6.71 0.58 -2.22
N TYR A 40 -5.44 0.52 -1.82
CA TYR A 40 -5.01 0.94 -0.49
C TYR A 40 -5.04 2.46 -0.29
N VAL A 41 -4.92 3.27 -1.34
CA VAL A 41 -5.24 4.71 -1.28
C VAL A 41 -6.67 4.91 -0.77
N HIS A 42 -7.65 4.34 -1.47
CA HIS A 42 -9.06 4.52 -1.11
C HIS A 42 -9.38 3.90 0.25
N PHE A 43 -8.85 2.71 0.51
CA PHE A 43 -9.12 1.99 1.75
C PHE A 43 -8.58 2.73 2.98
N PHE A 44 -7.33 3.22 2.94
CA PHE A 44 -6.73 3.93 4.08
C PHE A 44 -7.26 5.35 4.24
N ASN A 45 -7.60 6.05 3.15
CA ASN A 45 -8.29 7.33 3.25
C ASN A 45 -9.65 7.16 3.95
N LEU A 46 -10.39 6.10 3.64
CA LEU A 46 -11.66 5.79 4.30
C LEU A 46 -11.47 5.37 5.77
N LEU A 47 -10.47 4.52 6.06
CA LEU A 47 -10.29 3.92 7.37
C LEU A 47 -9.66 4.89 8.39
N PHE A 48 -8.69 5.69 7.96
CA PHE A 48 -7.90 6.55 8.84
C PHE A 48 -8.13 8.05 8.62
N GLY A 49 -8.92 8.44 7.61
CA GLY A 49 -9.13 9.84 7.28
C GLY A 49 -7.88 10.51 6.67
N TYR A 50 -6.98 9.72 6.10
CA TYR A 50 -5.82 10.26 5.37
C TYR A 50 -6.23 10.90 4.04
N SER A 51 -5.29 11.64 3.46
CA SER A 51 -5.39 12.23 2.12
C SER A 51 -4.32 11.65 1.19
N LEU A 52 -4.16 10.33 1.20
CA LEU A 52 -3.21 9.61 0.36
C LEU A 52 -3.51 9.79 -1.13
N LYS A 53 -2.45 9.85 -1.92
CA LYS A 53 -2.44 9.78 -3.38
C LYS A 53 -1.40 8.75 -3.84
N ASN A 54 -1.65 8.11 -4.97
CA ASN A 54 -0.67 7.23 -5.61
C ASN A 54 0.42 8.08 -6.28
N THR A 55 1.68 7.86 -5.92
CA THR A 55 2.82 8.61 -6.48
C THR A 55 3.00 8.34 -7.98
N ASN A 56 2.65 7.13 -8.45
CA ASN A 56 2.73 6.74 -9.84
C ASN A 56 1.79 7.55 -10.76
N GLN A 57 0.74 8.18 -10.21
CA GLN A 57 -0.19 9.02 -10.98
C GLN A 57 0.30 10.46 -11.17
N GLU A 58 1.15 10.96 -10.27
CA GLU A 58 1.63 12.35 -10.25
C GLU A 58 3.01 12.48 -10.95
N LYS A 59 3.89 11.49 -10.78
CA LYS A 59 5.23 11.47 -11.38
C LYS A 59 5.77 10.05 -11.44
N HIS A 60 6.15 9.60 -12.64
CA HIS A 60 6.93 8.37 -12.78
C HIS A 60 8.27 8.49 -12.03
N ASN A 61 8.67 7.41 -11.36
CA ASN A 61 10.01 7.20 -10.80
C ASN A 61 10.32 7.82 -9.41
N PHE A 62 9.38 7.84 -8.47
CA PHE A 62 9.75 8.00 -7.06
C PHE A 62 10.26 6.66 -6.49
N GLU A 63 11.54 6.61 -6.12
CA GLU A 63 12.13 5.37 -5.64
C GLU A 63 11.56 4.97 -4.26
N GLY A 64 10.67 3.98 -4.26
CA GLY A 64 10.27 3.22 -3.07
C GLY A 64 9.18 3.78 -2.19
N ILE A 65 8.49 4.84 -2.62
CA ILE A 65 7.26 5.32 -2.02
C ILE A 65 6.13 5.18 -3.03
N ASP A 66 5.10 4.45 -2.67
CA ASP A 66 3.95 4.19 -3.54
C ASP A 66 2.82 5.19 -3.25
N LEU A 67 2.62 5.56 -1.97
CA LEU A 67 1.56 6.49 -1.58
C LEU A 67 2.10 7.65 -0.72
N ILE A 68 1.52 8.83 -0.90
CA ILE A 68 1.88 10.03 -0.13
C ILE A 68 0.63 10.79 0.33
N ASP A 69 0.65 11.22 1.59
CA ASP A 69 -0.24 12.25 2.14
C ASP A 69 0.62 13.46 2.51
N GLU A 70 0.58 14.48 1.66
CA GLU A 70 1.35 15.72 1.85
C GLU A 70 0.86 16.52 3.06
N ASN A 71 -0.44 16.45 3.37
CA ASN A 71 -1.06 17.20 4.46
C ASN A 71 -0.73 16.55 5.81
N GLY A 72 -0.93 15.24 5.89
CA GLY A 72 -0.60 14.43 7.06
C GLY A 72 0.90 14.18 7.23
N LYS A 73 1.70 14.51 6.22
CA LYS A 73 3.13 14.19 6.11
C LYS A 73 3.39 12.71 6.35
N ILE A 74 2.69 11.85 5.60
CA ILE A 74 2.85 10.39 5.66
C ILE A 74 3.28 9.89 4.29
N VAL A 75 4.20 8.94 4.29
CA VAL A 75 4.56 8.17 3.09
C VAL A 75 4.44 6.68 3.39
N LEU A 76 3.94 5.92 2.42
CA LEU A 76 3.70 4.49 2.53
C LEU A 76 4.36 3.75 1.36
N GLN A 77 4.88 2.58 1.68
CA GLN A 77 5.24 1.57 0.69
C GLN A 77 4.24 0.41 0.76
N VAL A 78 3.67 0.02 -0.38
CA VAL A 78 2.76 -1.12 -0.53
C VAL A 78 3.54 -2.31 -1.08
N SER A 79 3.65 -3.39 -0.30
CA SER A 79 4.35 -4.60 -0.71
C SER A 79 3.58 -5.85 -0.33
N SER A 80 3.60 -6.85 -1.21
CA SER A 80 3.05 -8.19 -0.98
C SER A 80 3.89 -9.05 -0.02
N THR A 81 5.10 -8.61 0.32
CA THR A 81 5.94 -9.29 1.32
C THR A 81 6.65 -8.29 2.22
N ALA A 82 6.84 -8.67 3.49
CA ALA A 82 7.48 -7.85 4.53
C ALA A 82 8.69 -8.57 5.13
N THR A 83 9.65 -8.98 4.27
CA THR A 83 10.92 -9.56 4.76
C THR A 83 11.82 -8.44 5.29
N LYS A 84 12.67 -8.76 6.27
CA LYS A 84 13.66 -7.79 6.80
C LYS A 84 14.45 -7.12 5.68
N THR A 85 14.94 -7.91 4.71
CA THR A 85 15.68 -7.40 3.55
C THR A 85 14.87 -6.39 2.74
N LYS A 86 13.56 -6.59 2.54
CA LYS A 86 12.71 -5.63 1.83
C LYS A 86 12.49 -4.35 2.64
N ILE A 87 12.26 -4.48 3.95
CA ILE A 87 12.09 -3.33 4.85
C ILE A 87 13.37 -2.50 4.87
N ASP A 88 14.52 -3.14 5.10
CA ASP A 88 15.83 -2.48 5.09
C ASP A 88 16.10 -1.82 3.73
N SER A 89 15.77 -2.52 2.62
CA SER A 89 15.91 -1.98 1.27
C SER A 89 15.02 -0.77 1.01
N ALA A 90 13.84 -0.69 1.62
CA ALA A 90 12.94 0.45 1.45
C ALA A 90 13.43 1.66 2.24
N LEU A 91 13.90 1.44 3.47
CA LEU A 91 14.43 2.49 4.34
C LEU A 91 15.78 3.05 3.87
N ASN A 92 16.58 2.25 3.17
CA ASN A 92 17.87 2.66 2.61
C ASN A 92 17.76 3.47 1.30
N LYS A 93 16.56 3.64 0.73
CA LYS A 93 16.36 4.47 -0.46
C LYS A 93 16.55 5.95 -0.13
N ASP A 94 16.75 6.76 -1.17
CA ASP A 94 16.89 8.20 -0.99
C ASP A 94 15.55 8.85 -0.61
N LEU A 95 15.30 8.96 0.69
CA LEU A 95 14.09 9.54 1.25
C LEU A 95 14.22 11.05 1.53
N ARG A 96 15.27 11.73 1.04
CA ARG A 96 15.52 13.16 1.31
C ARG A 96 14.37 14.06 0.86
N LEU A 97 13.68 13.68 -0.21
CA LEU A 97 12.51 14.39 -0.74
C LEU A 97 11.32 14.38 0.23
N TYR A 98 11.26 13.39 1.13
CA TYR A 98 10.18 13.22 2.10
C TYR A 98 10.60 13.62 3.51
N LYS A 99 11.61 14.48 3.65
CA LYS A 99 12.08 14.95 4.95
C LYS A 99 10.93 15.54 5.77
N GLY A 100 10.74 15.03 6.99
CA GLY A 100 9.65 15.42 7.87
C GLY A 100 8.35 14.65 7.68
N HIS A 101 8.31 13.69 6.74
CA HIS A 101 7.23 12.71 6.65
C HIS A 101 7.50 11.50 7.54
N GLN A 102 6.43 10.89 8.05
CA GLN A 102 6.50 9.59 8.71
C GLN A 102 6.44 8.48 7.65
N PHE A 103 7.48 7.65 7.60
CA PHE A 103 7.46 6.41 6.83
C PHE A 103 6.66 5.37 7.60
N LYS A 104 5.60 4.84 6.98
CA LYS A 104 4.71 3.84 7.55
C LYS A 104 4.65 2.57 6.71
#